data_AF-A0A822EF28-F1
#
_entry.id   AF-A0A822EF28-F1
#
_cell.length_a   1.000
_cell.length_b   1.000
_cell.length_c   1.000
_cell.angle_alpha   90.00
_cell.angle_beta   90.00
_cell.angle_gamma   90.00
#
_symmetry.space_group_name_H-M   'P 1'
#
loop_
_entity.id
_entity.type
_entity.pdbx_description
1 polymer ?
#
loop_
_entity_poly.entity_id
_entity_poly.type
_entity_poly.pdbx_seq_one_letter_code
_entity_poly.pdbx_strand_id
1 'polypeptide(L)'
;MSTKQDLQLKLKTFGYDLNPYTSKETLTNLLRLHSKAVEKGINVPKMNDHELRCCLNEYKITTGPVINFTRAIYQRKLLEAITNESSE
;
A
#
# COMPACT_ATOMS: atom_id res chain seq x y z
N MET A 1 -15.61 17.63 2.01
CA MET A 1 -15.28 16.36 1.32
C MET A 1 -13.89 16.49 0.69
N SER A 2 -12.96 15.57 0.90
CA SER A 2 -11.67 15.61 0.20
C SER A 2 -11.85 15.33 -1.30
N THR A 3 -11.18 16.12 -2.14
CA THR A 3 -11.18 15.94 -3.59
C THR A 3 -10.27 14.79 -3.99
N LYS A 4 -10.41 14.28 -5.23
CA LYS A 4 -9.50 13.26 -5.77
C LYS A 4 -8.04 13.75 -5.71
N GLN A 5 -7.80 15.03 -6.01
CA GLN A 5 -6.48 15.64 -6.01
C GLN A 5 -5.87 15.67 -4.60
N ASP A 6 -6.65 16.03 -3.58
CA ASP A 6 -6.19 16.03 -2.18
C ASP A 6 -5.72 14.64 -1.74
N LEU A 7 -6.47 13.60 -2.12
CA LEU A 7 -6.13 12.21 -1.78
C LEU A 7 -4.84 11.75 -2.50
N GLN A 8 -4.69 12.09 -3.78
CA GLN A 8 -3.45 11.81 -4.52
C GLN A 8 -2.24 12.52 -3.88
N LEU A 9 -2.39 13.80 -3.51
CA LEU A 9 -1.33 14.57 -2.90
C LEU A 9 -0.90 13.95 -1.55
N LYS A 10 -1.86 13.59 -0.68
CA LYS A 10 -1.57 12.92 0.59
C LYS A 10 -0.83 11.60 0.41
N LEU A 11 -1.32 10.74 -0.48
CA LEU A 11 -0.68 9.45 -0.74
C LEU A 11 0.72 9.61 -1.36
N LYS A 12 0.90 10.61 -2.22
CA LYS A 12 2.22 10.96 -2.76
C LYS A 12 3.18 11.43 -1.66
N THR A 13 2.71 12.19 -0.68
CA THR A 13 3.54 12.58 0.49
C THR A 13 3.94 11.39 1.37
N PHE A 14 3.15 10.31 1.39
CA PHE A 14 3.53 9.07 2.07
C PHE A 14 4.53 8.22 1.28
N GLY A 15 4.78 8.55 0.00
CA GLY A 15 5.73 7.84 -0.86
C GLY A 15 5.07 6.84 -1.83
N TYR A 16 3.74 6.89 -2.02
CA TYR A 16 3.09 6.09 -3.05
C TYR A 16 3.28 6.72 -4.43
N ASP A 17 3.73 5.91 -5.37
CA ASP A 17 3.74 6.27 -6.80
C ASP A 17 2.38 5.88 -7.41
N LEU A 18 1.52 6.89 -7.56
CA LEU A 18 0.14 6.71 -7.99
C LEU A 18 -0.04 7.05 -9.46
N ASN A 19 -0.71 6.16 -10.20
CA ASN A 19 -1.16 6.45 -11.55
C ASN A 19 -2.18 7.62 -11.55
N PRO A 20 -2.06 8.64 -12.41
CA PRO A 20 -3.04 9.73 -12.52
C PRO A 20 -4.50 9.27 -12.75
N TYR A 21 -4.67 8.13 -13.40
CA TYR A 21 -5.98 7.51 -13.68
C TYR A 21 -6.58 6.75 -12.49
N THR A 22 -5.89 6.67 -11.34
CA THR A 22 -6.41 6.01 -10.14
C THR A 22 -7.73 6.67 -9.69
N SER A 23 -8.76 5.86 -9.47
CA SER A 23 -10.08 6.32 -9.05
C SER A 23 -10.07 6.87 -7.61
N LYS A 24 -10.97 7.81 -7.33
CA LYS A 24 -11.13 8.40 -5.98
C LYS A 24 -11.38 7.32 -4.92
N GLU A 25 -12.19 6.32 -5.25
CA GLU A 25 -12.49 5.19 -4.38
C GLU A 25 -11.22 4.39 -4.03
N THR A 26 -10.40 4.06 -5.03
CA THR A 26 -9.13 3.36 -4.82
C THR A 26 -8.18 4.16 -3.93
N LEU A 27 -8.09 5.49 -4.12
CA LEU A 27 -7.28 6.37 -3.27
C LEU A 27 -7.78 6.40 -1.83
N THR A 28 -9.10 6.44 -1.64
CA THR A 28 -9.71 6.44 -0.31
C THR A 28 -9.45 5.13 0.42
N ASN A 29 -9.61 4.00 -0.29
CA ASN A 29 -9.30 2.68 0.23
C ASN A 29 -7.81 2.54 0.57
N LEU A 30 -6.90 2.98 -0.31
CA LEU A 30 -5.46 2.92 -0.05
C LEU A 30 -5.06 3.76 1.17
N LEU A 31 -5.63 4.96 1.32
CA LEU A 31 -5.38 5.81 2.48
C LEU A 31 -5.85 5.13 3.77
N ARG A 32 -7.05 4.53 3.77
CA ARG A 32 -7.59 3.79 4.91
C ARG A 32 -6.69 2.62 5.30
N LEU A 33 -6.24 1.84 4.32
CA LEU A 33 -5.35 0.71 4.54
C LEU A 33 -3.98 1.16 5.07
N HIS A 34 -3.42 2.23 4.50
CA HIS A 34 -2.16 2.81 4.95
C HIS A 34 -2.23 3.27 6.39
N SER A 35 -3.28 3.99 6.80
CA SER A 35 -3.46 4.43 8.19
C SER A 35 -3.43 3.25 9.16
N LYS A 36 -4.14 2.17 8.85
CA LYS A 36 -4.12 0.95 9.68
C LYS A 36 -2.75 0.27 9.73
N ALA A 37 -2.02 0.23 8.61
CA ALA A 37 -0.67 -0.32 8.60
C ALA A 37 0.29 0.53 9.43
N VAL A 38 0.16 1.86 9.37
CA VAL A 38 0.95 2.80 10.19
C VAL A 38 0.62 2.68 11.68
N GLU A 39 -0.63 2.42 12.06
CA GLU A 39 -1.01 2.11 13.45
C GLU A 39 -0.30 0.86 13.99
N LYS A 40 -0.01 -0.11 13.11
CA LYS A 40 0.81 -1.29 13.41
C LYS A 40 2.33 -1.05 13.30
N GLY A 41 2.75 0.18 13.02
CA GLY A 41 4.16 0.56 12.84
C GLY A 41 4.76 0.17 11.49
N ILE A 42 3.95 -0.24 10.51
CA ILE A 42 4.42 -0.73 9.21
C ILE A 42 4.28 0.38 8.14
N ASN A 43 5.42 0.77 7.55
CA ASN A 43 5.46 1.79 6.50
C ASN A 43 5.78 1.20 5.12
N VAL A 44 4.78 0.57 4.51
CA VAL A 44 4.86 -0.10 3.20
C VAL A 44 5.46 0.74 2.06
N PRO A 45 5.10 2.03 1.84
CA PRO A 45 5.64 2.79 0.71
C PRO A 45 7.15 3.06 0.82
N LYS A 46 7.70 3.08 2.04
CA LYS A 46 9.13 3.33 2.30
C LYS A 46 9.99 2.08 2.32
N MET A 47 9.41 0.88 2.33
CA MET A 47 10.16 -0.38 2.32
C MET A 47 10.97 -0.53 1.03
N ASN A 48 12.21 -0.97 1.11
CA ASN A 48 12.97 -1.36 -0.08
C ASN A 48 12.41 -2.66 -0.70
N ASP A 49 12.87 -3.05 -1.88
CA ASP A 49 12.36 -4.25 -2.57
C ASP A 49 12.59 -5.55 -1.76
N HIS A 50 13.68 -5.61 -0.98
CA HIS A 50 13.99 -6.77 -0.16
C HIS A 50 13.05 -6.87 1.05
N GLU A 51 12.88 -5.78 1.80
CA GLU A 51 11.93 -5.67 2.92
C GLU A 51 10.50 -5.97 2.47
N LEU A 52 10.09 -5.42 1.32
CA LEU A 52 8.76 -5.67 0.77
C LEU A 52 8.57 -7.16 0.47
N ARG A 53 9.57 -7.85 -0.10
CA ARG A 53 9.51 -9.30 -0.35
C ARG A 53 9.48 -10.11 0.93
N CYS A 54 10.30 -9.75 1.92
CA CYS A 54 10.32 -10.41 3.22
C CYS A 54 8.95 -10.33 3.89
N CYS A 55 8.37 -9.13 3.98
CA CYS A 55 7.02 -8.97 4.54
C CYS A 55 5.97 -9.74 3.74
N LEU A 56 5.97 -9.65 2.41
CA LEU A 56 5.03 -10.43 1.60
C LEU A 56 5.14 -11.94 1.85
N ASN A 57 6.35 -12.45 2.07
CA ASN A 57 6.58 -13.84 2.41
C ASN A 57 6.08 -14.19 3.83
N GLU A 58 6.27 -13.31 4.81
CA GLU A 58 5.69 -13.47 6.17
C GLU A 58 4.16 -13.61 6.11
N TYR A 59 3.54 -12.82 5.25
CA TYR A 59 2.10 -12.86 4.99
C TYR A 59 1.68 -13.99 4.02
N LYS A 60 2.58 -14.91 3.67
CA LYS A 60 2.36 -16.03 2.72
C LYS A 60 1.83 -15.60 1.35
N ILE A 61 2.15 -14.38 0.92
CA ILE A 61 1.77 -13.85 -0.39
C ILE A 61 2.83 -14.26 -1.39
N THR A 62 2.46 -15.11 -2.35
CA THR A 62 3.36 -15.47 -3.46
C THR A 62 3.70 -14.22 -4.27
N THR A 63 5.00 -13.94 -4.39
CA THR A 63 5.53 -12.82 -5.17
C THR A 63 6.38 -13.32 -6.32
N GLY A 64 6.23 -12.66 -7.47
CA GLY A 64 7.14 -12.78 -8.59
C GLY A 64 8.19 -11.66 -8.53
N PRO A 65 8.78 -11.26 -9.67
CA PRO A 65 9.74 -10.16 -9.68
C PRO A 65 9.08 -8.85 -9.20
N VAL A 66 9.64 -8.27 -8.15
CA VAL A 66 9.31 -6.90 -7.71
C VAL A 66 10.05 -5.94 -8.63
N ILE A 67 9.29 -5.35 -9.55
CA ILE A 67 9.70 -4.30 -10.48
C ILE A 67 8.74 -3.12 -10.32
N ASN A 68 9.09 -1.94 -10.85
CA ASN A 68 8.29 -0.71 -10.66
C ASN A 68 6.78 -0.89 -10.91
N PHE A 69 6.41 -1.68 -11.93
CA PHE A 69 5.01 -1.94 -12.25
C PHE A 69 4.29 -2.85 -11.23
N THR A 70 4.97 -3.89 -10.74
CA THR A 70 4.38 -4.87 -9.81
C THR A 70 4.48 -4.44 -8.35
N ARG A 71 5.42 -3.53 -8.04
CA ARG A 71 5.66 -2.99 -6.69
C ARG A 71 4.40 -2.38 -6.09
N ALA A 72 3.67 -1.53 -6.84
CA ALA A 72 2.43 -0.93 -6.37
C ALA A 72 1.35 -1.99 -6.05
N ILE A 73 1.27 -3.06 -6.85
CA ILE A 73 0.36 -4.19 -6.63
C ILE A 73 0.72 -4.91 -5.33
N TYR A 74 2.00 -5.20 -5.14
CA TYR A 74 2.50 -5.89 -3.96
C TYR A 74 2.35 -5.06 -2.69
N GLN A 75 2.65 -3.77 -2.73
CA GLN A 75 2.40 -2.85 -1.62
C GLN A 75 0.93 -2.86 -1.22
N ARG A 76 0.01 -2.83 -2.19
CA ARG A 76 -1.42 -2.92 -1.91
C ARG A 76 -1.83 -4.27 -1.31
N LYS A 77 -1.35 -5.39 -1.85
CA LYS A 77 -1.63 -6.72 -1.31
C LYS A 77 -1.13 -6.88 0.13
N LEU A 78 0.07 -6.36 0.40
CA LEU A 78 0.64 -6.37 1.75
C LEU A 78 -0.22 -5.56 2.71
N LEU A 79 -0.63 -4.35 2.31
CA LEU A 79 -1.55 -3.53 3.10
C LEU A 79 -2.88 -4.24 3.38
N GLU A 80 -3.49 -4.86 2.36
CA GLU A 80 -4.73 -5.62 2.52
C GLU A 80 -4.55 -6.76 3.54
N ALA A 81 -3.45 -7.53 3.45
CA ALA A 81 -3.15 -8.60 4.39
C ALA A 81 -2.92 -8.10 5.83
N ILE A 82 -2.11 -7.05 6.01
CA ILE A 82 -1.88 -6.40 7.32
C ILE A 82 -3.20 -5.98 7.96
N THR A 83 -4.14 -5.45 7.17
CA THR A 83 -5.43 -5.00 7.69
C THR A 83 -6.45 -6.12 7.94
N ASN A 84 -6.34 -7.24 7.23
CA ASN A 84 -7.24 -8.38 7.37
C ASN A 84 -6.86 -9.29 8.55
N GLU A 85 -5.61 -9.29 9.00
CA GLU A 85 -5.20 -9.93 10.27
C GLU A 85 -5.96 -9.39 11.50
N SER A 86 -6.65 -8.25 11.40
CA SER A 86 -7.44 -7.68 12.49
C SER A 86 -8.89 -8.19 12.53
N SER A 87 -9.20 -9.33 11.90
CA SER A 87 -10.55 -9.91 11.83
C SER A 87 -10.68 -11.33 12.42
N GLU A 88 -9.70 -11.78 13.21
CA GLU A 88 -9.84 -12.97 14.07
C GLU A 88 -9.99 -12.57 15.54
#